data_AF-W4M899-F1
#
_entry.id   AF-W4M899-F1
#
_cell.length_a   1.000
_cell.length_b   1.000
_cell.length_c   1.000
_cell.angle_alpha   90.00
_cell.angle_beta   90.00
_cell.angle_gamma   90.00
#
_symmetry.space_group_name_H-M   'P 1'
#
loop_
_entity.id
_entity.type
_entity.pdbx_description
1 polymer ?
#
loop_
_entity_poly.entity_id
_entity_poly.type
_entity_poly.pdbx_seq_one_letter_code
_entity_poly.pdbx_strand_id
1 'polypeptide(L)' 'MANELLHGREVYAIIGAAIEVHKELGTGFLEALYQEALELEWHERKIPFEAQKALNSIR' A
#
# COMPACT_ATOMS: atom_id res chain seq x y z
N MET A 1 17.60 -22.95 1.53
CA MET A 1 18.03 -21.57 1.24
C MET A 1 16.80 -20.69 1.41
N ALA A 2 16.73 -19.89 2.47
CA ALA A 2 15.63 -18.95 2.62
C ALA A 2 15.70 -17.95 1.47
N ASN A 3 14.60 -17.79 0.72
CA ASN A 3 14.53 -16.83 -0.38
C ASN A 3 14.49 -15.43 0.24
N GLU A 4 15.63 -14.77 0.31
CA GLU A 4 15.73 -13.40 0.83
C GLU A 4 15.02 -12.46 -0.13
N LEU A 5 14.09 -11.65 0.39
CA LEU A 5 13.39 -10.66 -0.41
C LEU A 5 14.35 -9.52 -0.78
N LEU A 6 14.44 -9.20 -2.08
CA LEU A 6 15.29 -8.13 -2.62
C LEU A 6 15.04 -6.78 -1.91
N HIS A 7 13.79 -6.49 -1.56
CA HIS A 7 13.33 -5.26 -0.90
C HIS A 7 12.59 -5.57 0.40
N GLY A 8 13.17 -6.42 1.26
CA GLY A 8 12.48 -6.92 2.46
C GLY A 8 11.96 -5.82 3.39
N ARG A 9 12.67 -4.70 3.50
CA ARG A 9 12.25 -3.56 4.35
C ARG A 9 11.06 -2.83 3.76
N GLU A 10 11.11 -2.54 2.46
CA GLU A 10 10.04 -1.85 1.75
C GLU A 10 8.77 -2.70 1.71
N VAL A 11 8.91 -4.01 1.42
CA VAL A 11 7.80 -4.96 1.45
C VAL A 11 7.17 -4.98 2.83
N TYR A 12 7.97 -5.08 3.90
CA TYR A 12 7.44 -5.08 5.26
C TYR A 12 6.67 -3.78 5.58
N ALA A 13 7.18 -2.63 5.17
CA ALA A 13 6.53 -1.34 5.39
C ALA A 13 5.20 -1.22 4.64
N ILE A 14 5.18 -1.59 3.35
CA ILE A 14 3.99 -1.52 2.49
C ILE A 14 2.90 -2.48 2.97
N ILE A 15 3.27 -3.74 3.24
CA ILE A 15 2.31 -4.75 3.72
C ILE A 15 1.81 -4.39 5.12
N GLY A 16 2.67 -3.90 6.00
CA GLY A 16 2.27 -3.43 7.32
C GLY A 16 1.24 -2.30 7.28
N ALA A 17 1.40 -1.34 6.37
CA ALA A 17 0.42 -0.27 6.15
C ALA A 17 -0.92 -0.83 5.66
N ALA A 18 -0.91 -1.73 4.67
CA ALA A 18 -2.12 -2.37 4.17
C ALA A 18 -2.85 -3.19 5.24
N ILE A 19 -2.12 -3.86 6.14
CA ILE A 19 -2.70 -4.60 7.26
C ILE A 19 -3.39 -3.64 8.24
N GLU A 20 -2.79 -2.51 8.60
CA GLU A 20 -3.44 -1.55 9.50
C GLU A 20 -4.71 -0.95 8.87
N VAL A 21 -4.65 -0.54 7.59
CA VAL A 21 -5.85 -0.07 6.87
C VAL A 21 -6.95 -1.15 6.86
N HIS A 22 -6.59 -2.41 6.61
CA HIS A 22 -7.56 -3.49 6.61
C HIS A 22 -8.14 -3.80 8.00
N LYS A 23 -7.35 -3.63 9.07
CA LYS A 23 -7.85 -3.78 10.45
C LYS A 23 -8.88 -2.72 10.81
N GLU A 24 -8.65 -1.48 10.38
CA GLU A 24 -9.55 -0.35 10.65
C GLU A 24 -10.81 -0.40 9.78
N LEU A 25 -10.66 -0.61 8.46
CA LEU A 25 -11.81 -0.64 7.55
C LEU A 25 -12.55 -1.98 7.56
N GLY A 26 -11.87 -3.11 7.65
CA GLY A 26 -12.48 -4.42 7.47
C GLY A 26 -13.01 -4.65 6.04
N THR A 27 -13.77 -5.73 5.84
CA THR A 27 -14.25 -6.13 4.51
C THR A 27 -15.52 -5.38 4.09
N GLY A 28 -15.79 -5.31 2.78
CA GLY A 28 -17.06 -4.80 2.24
C GLY A 28 -17.07 -3.32 1.82
N PHE A 29 -15.95 -2.62 1.97
CA PHE A 29 -15.80 -1.24 1.49
C PHE A 29 -15.38 -1.18 0.01
N LEU A 30 -15.64 -0.02 -0.61
CA LEU A 30 -15.22 0.27 -1.98
C LEU A 30 -13.71 0.41 -2.05
N GLU A 31 -13.15 0.09 -3.22
CA GLU A 31 -11.72 0.23 -3.49
C GLU A 31 -11.24 1.68 -3.30
N ALA A 32 -12.02 2.69 -3.71
CA ALA A 32 -11.70 4.10 -3.47
C ALA A 32 -11.48 4.46 -1.99
N LEU A 33 -12.25 3.86 -1.07
CA LEU A 33 -12.08 4.08 0.37
C LEU A 33 -10.79 3.44 0.89
N TYR A 34 -10.44 2.26 0.36
CA TYR A 34 -9.16 1.63 0.64
C TYR A 34 -7.99 2.46 0.11
N GLN A 35 -8.13 3.04 -1.08
CA GLN A 35 -7.11 3.90 -1.67
C GLN A 35 -6.86 5.13 -0.80
N GLU A 36 -7.92 5.88 -0.44
CA GLU A 36 -7.80 7.06 0.43
C GLU A 36 -7.18 6.70 1.79
N ALA A 37 -7.59 5.59 2.41
CA ALA A 37 -7.03 5.15 3.69
C ALA A 37 -5.55 4.74 3.58
N LEU A 38 -5.14 4.09 2.48
CA LEU A 38 -3.74 3.74 2.22
C LEU A 38 -2.87 4.98 1.98
N GLU A 39 -3.38 5.98 1.27
CA GLU A 39 -2.66 7.24 1.06
C GLU A 39 -2.40 7.96 2.39
N LEU A 40 -3.38 7.98 3.29
CA LEU A 40 -3.22 8.52 4.65
C LEU A 40 -2.18 7.72 5.45
N GLU A 41 -2.30 6.39 5.47
CA GLU A 41 -1.38 5.53 6.22
C GLU A 41 0.06 5.63 5.69
N TRP A 42 0.24 5.68 4.37
CA TRP A 42 1.55 5.85 3.74
C TRP A 42 2.13 7.24 4.01
N HIS A 43 1.31 8.30 4.02
CA HIS A 43 1.75 9.64 4.41
C HIS A 43 2.28 9.66 5.86
N GLU A 44 1.51 9.12 6.82
CA GLU A 44 1.91 9.07 8.23
C GLU A 44 3.18 8.24 8.46
N ARG A 45 3.31 7.13 7.73
CA ARG A 45 4.51 6.27 7.76
C ARG A 45 5.68 6.81 6.94
N LYS A 46 5.50 7.92 6.21
CA LYS A 46 6.48 8.52 5.30
C LYS A 46 6.97 7.52 4.24
N ILE A 47 6.09 6.65 3.77
CA ILE A 47 6.36 5.75 2.66
C ILE A 47 6.17 6.56 1.37
N PRO A 48 7.17 6.64 0.47
CA PRO A 48 7.03 7.39 -0.77
C PRO A 48 6.06 6.69 -1.72
N PHE A 49 5.06 7.42 -2.21
CA PHE A 49 4.07 6.91 -3.16
C PHE A 49 3.62 8.00 -4.15
N GLU A 50 2.98 7.57 -5.24
CA GLU A 50 2.30 8.43 -6.20
C GLU A 50 0.88 7.87 -6.40
N ALA A 51 -0.12 8.63 -5.95
CA ALA A 51 -1.52 8.24 -6.07
C ALA A 51 -1.97 8.26 -7.53
N GLN A 52 -2.72 7.22 -7.93
CA GLN A 52 -3.37 7.13 -9.25
C GLN A 52 -2.46 7.48 -10.44
N LYS A 53 -1.21 7.00 -10.38
CA LYS A 53 -0.24 7.25 -11.45
C LYS A 53 -0.79 6.80 -12.81
N ALA A 54 -0.91 7.74 -13.73
CA ALA A 54 -1.32 7.45 -15.10
C ALA A 54 -0.32 6.48 -15.76
N LEU A 55 -0.84 5.39 -16.33
CA LEU A 55 -0.03 4.43 -17.06
C LEU A 55 0.16 4.90 -18.50
N ASN A 56 1.38 5.29 -18.85
CA ASN A 56 1.70 5.88 -20.15
C ASN A 56 1.85 4.85 -21.29
N SER A 57 1.69 3.56 -21.02
CA SER A 57 1.82 2.50 -22.02
C SER A 57 0.79 1.41 -21.79
N ILE A 58 -0.35 1.54 -22.46
CA ILE A 58 -1.23 0.42 -22.79
C ILE A 58 -1.18 0.31 -24.32
N ARG A 59 -0.06 -0.19 -24.84
CA ARG A 59 0.03 -0.66 -26.23
C ARG A 59 0.10 -2.18 -26.20
#